data_AF-A0A948KD52-F1
#
_entry.id   AF-A0A948KD52-F1
#
_cell.length_a   1.000
_cell.length_b   1.000
_cell.length_c   1.000
_cell.angle_alpha   90.00
_cell.angle_beta   90.00
_cell.angle_gamma   90.00
#
_symmetry.space_group_name_H-M   'P 1'
#
loop_
_entity.id
_entity.type
_entity.pdbx_description
1 polymer ?
#
loop_
_entity_poly.entity_id
_entity_poly.type
_entity_poly.pdbx_seq_one_letter_code
_entity_poly.pdbx_strand_id
1 'polypeptide(L)' 'MKRCPKCGDSFLSEERRYCGNCGVALETMVNCSCGREFDFGANYCVYCGEKKPDGKPNI' A
#
# COMPACT_ATOMS: atom_id res chain seq x y z
N MET A 1 -9.86 0.07 15.22
CA MET A 1 -9.30 -1.24 14.82
C MET A 1 -9.70 -1.52 13.38
N LYS A 2 -8.74 -1.67 12.47
CA LYS A 2 -8.99 -2.11 11.09
C LYS A 2 -8.82 -3.64 11.03
N ARG A 3 -9.42 -4.29 10.03
CA ARG A 3 -9.32 -5.73 9.81
C ARG A 3 -8.78 -6.03 8.44
N CYS A 4 -8.01 -7.11 8.34
CA CYS A 4 -7.42 -7.52 7.08
C CYS A 4 -8.54 -8.03 6.16
N PRO A 5 -8.69 -7.48 4.94
CA PRO A 5 -9.74 -7.93 4.03
C PRO A 5 -9.53 -9.37 3.53
N LYS A 6 -8.31 -9.91 3.63
CA LYS A 6 -7.98 -11.26 3.17
C LYS A 6 -8.13 -12.33 4.26
N CYS A 7 -7.62 -12.09 5.47
CA CYS A 7 -7.59 -13.10 6.54
C CYS A 7 -8.40 -12.74 7.79
N GLY A 8 -8.96 -11.53 7.86
CA GLY A 8 -9.76 -11.09 9.01
C GLY A 8 -8.96 -10.66 10.25
N ASP A 9 -7.62 -10.78 10.22
CA ASP A 9 -6.74 -10.38 11.32
C ASP A 9 -6.94 -8.89 11.68
N SER A 10 -7.09 -8.62 12.98
CA SER A 10 -7.37 -7.27 13.49
C SER A 10 -6.08 -6.52 13.81
N PHE A 11 -5.98 -5.29 13.33
CA PHE A 11 -4.82 -4.42 13.54
C PHE A 11 -5.20 -3.02 14.01
N LEU A 12 -4.35 -2.45 14.87
CA LEU A 12 -4.28 -1.02 15.15
C LEU A 12 -3.60 -0.37 13.91
N SER A 13 -4.27 0.58 13.26
CA SER A 13 -3.83 1.04 11.92
C SER A 13 -3.80 2.55 11.81
N GLU A 14 -2.61 3.06 11.50
CA GLU A 14 -2.35 4.06 10.45
C GLU A 14 -1.00 3.79 9.74
N GLU A 15 -0.05 3.06 10.36
CA GLU A 15 1.31 2.91 9.81
C GLU A 15 1.61 1.56 9.11
N ARG A 16 0.73 0.55 9.23
CA ARG A 16 0.97 -0.79 8.65
C ARG A 16 0.52 -0.90 7.20
N ARG A 17 1.48 -1.04 6.28
CA ARG A 17 1.25 -1.26 4.84
C ARG A 17 0.88 -2.69 4.46
N TYR A 18 1.27 -3.68 5.27
CA TYR A 18 1.02 -5.10 5.01
C TYR A 18 0.45 -5.80 6.26
N CYS A 19 -0.33 -6.85 6.03
CA CYS A 19 -0.84 -7.72 7.08
C CYS A 19 0.29 -8.62 7.59
N GLY A 20 0.63 -8.53 8.87
CA GLY A 20 1.66 -9.38 9.48
C GLY A 20 1.31 -10.88 9.54
N ASN A 21 0.03 -11.23 9.34
CA ASN A 21 -0.44 -12.62 9.40
C ASN A 21 -0.40 -13.28 8.01
N CYS A 22 -0.98 -12.65 6.98
CA CYS A 22 -1.12 -13.24 5.64
C CYS A 22 -0.32 -12.55 4.53
N GLY A 23 0.41 -11.47 4.84
CA GLY A 23 1.25 -10.73 3.89
C GLY A 23 0.49 -9.87 2.87
N VAL A 24 -0.84 -9.80 2.89
CA VAL A 24 -1.59 -8.94 1.96
C VAL A 24 -1.30 -7.46 2.22
N ALA A 25 -1.23 -6.65 1.17
CA ALA A 25 -1.19 -5.20 1.31
C ALA A 25 -2.50 -4.71 1.96
N LEU A 26 -2.35 -3.89 3.01
CA LEU A 26 -3.43 -3.22 3.72
C LEU A 26 -3.63 -1.79 3.19
N GLU A 27 -2.58 -1.23 2.59
CA GLU A 27 -2.62 0.04 1.87
C GLU A 27 -3.04 -0.23 0.41
N THR A 28 -4.13 0.38 -0.02
CA THR A 28 -4.67 0.19 -1.37
C THR A 28 -4.23 1.28 -2.34
N MET A 29 -3.71 2.41 -1.86
CA MET A 29 -3.30 3.55 -2.69
C MET A 29 -1.86 3.98 -2.38
N VAL A 30 -1.11 4.24 -3.45
CA VAL A 30 0.27 4.76 -3.42
C VAL A 30 0.28 6.16 -3.98
N ASN A 31 0.95 7.08 -3.29
CA ASN A 31 1.25 8.40 -3.84
C ASN A 31 2.42 8.30 -4.81
N CYS A 32 2.20 8.75 -6.04
CA CYS A 32 3.24 8.90 -7.04
C CYS A 32 3.95 10.26 -6.89
N SER A 33 5.21 10.36 -7.30
CA SER A 33 5.96 11.61 -7.37
C SER A 33 5.30 12.68 -8.25
N CYS A 34 4.42 12.27 -9.18
CA CYS A 34 3.63 13.20 -9.99
C CYS A 34 2.46 13.86 -9.23
N GLY A 35 2.29 13.55 -7.94
CA GLY A 35 1.22 14.09 -7.09
C GLY A 35 -0.14 13.43 -7.28
N ARG A 36 -0.19 12.28 -7.97
CA ARG A 36 -1.40 11.47 -8.16
C ARG A 36 -1.31 10.19 -7.35
N GLU A 37 -2.45 9.77 -6.83
CA GLU A 37 -2.60 8.47 -6.17
C GLU A 37 -2.99 7.40 -7.18
N PHE A 38 -2.44 6.21 -7.03
CA PHE A 38 -2.75 5.06 -7.87
C PHE A 38 -2.76 3.77 -7.06
N ASP A 39 -3.34 2.71 -7.63
CA ASP A 39 -3.53 1.45 -6.94
C ASP A 39 -2.19 0.81 -6.53
N PHE A 40 -2.09 0.35 -5.28
CA PHE A 40 -0.90 -0.31 -4.76
C PHE A 40 -0.56 -1.60 -5.54
N GLY A 41 -1.55 -2.25 -6.14
CA GLY A 41 -1.38 -3.42 -7.01
C GLY A 41 -0.78 -3.08 -8.37
N ALA A 42 -0.75 -1.82 -8.79
CA ALA A 42 -0.11 -1.42 -10.04
C ALA A 42 1.42 -1.32 -9.88
N ASN A 43 2.16 -1.81 -10.87
CA ASN A 43 3.63 -1.75 -10.90
C ASN A 43 4.16 -0.35 -11.26
N TYR A 44 3.33 0.46 -11.90
CA TYR A 44 3.64 1.80 -12.38
C TYR A 44 2.42 2.70 -12.22
N CYS A 45 2.67 3.99 -12.07
CA CYS A 45 1.64 5.00 -12.05
C CYS A 45 0.97 5.06 -13.42
N VAL A 46 -0.35 4.86 -13.45
CA VAL A 46 -1.15 4.91 -14.68
C VAL A 46 -1.23 6.31 -15.31
N TYR A 47 -0.85 7.35 -14.57
CA TYR A 47 -0.92 8.75 -15.02
C TYR A 47 0.38 9.27 -15.62
N CYS A 48 1.53 8.91 -15.06
CA CYS A 48 2.84 9.40 -15.54
C CYS A 48 3.78 8.29 -16.05
N GLY A 49 3.43 7.00 -15.85
CA GLY A 49 4.27 5.87 -16.22
C GLY A 49 5.46 5.61 -15.28
N GLU A 50 5.62 6.40 -14.22
CA GLU A 50 6.71 6.24 -13.26
C GLU A 50 6.53 4.95 -12.45
N LYS A 51 7.63 4.26 -12.16
CA LYS A 51 7.57 2.98 -11.43
C LYS A 51 7.09 3.23 -10.01
N LYS A 52 6.30 2.29 -9.47
CA LYS A 52 5.84 2.36 -8.10
C LYS A 52 7.03 2.51 -7.15
N PRO A 53 7.03 3.49 -6.22
CA PRO A 53 8.07 3.57 -5.21
C PRO A 53 8.00 2.28 -4.38
N ASP A 54 9.06 1.48 -4.42
CA ASP A 54 9.26 0.38 -3.48
C ASP A 54 9.10 0.99 -2.09
N GLY A 55 8.04 0.60 -1.37
CA GLY A 55 7.62 1.17 -0.09
C GLY A 55 8.59 0.93 1.07
N LYS A 56 9.90 1.06 0.81
CA LYS A 56 10.96 1.22 1.77
C LYS A 56 10.66 2.53 2.50
N PRO A 57 10.25 2.50 3.78
CA PRO A 57 10.25 3.72 4.55
C PRO A 57 11.67 4.29 4.49
N ASN A 58 11.77 5.58 4.18
CA ASN A 58 13.02 6.31 4.31
C ASN A 58 13.42 6.18 5.79
N ILE A 59 14.48 5.41 6.06
CA ILE A 59 15.07 5.28 7.40
C ILE A 59 15.91 6.52 7.71
#